data_AF-A0A2W5EED6-F1
#
_entry.id   AF-A0A2W5EED6-F1
#
_cell.length_a   1.000
_cell.length_b   1.000
_cell.length_c   1.000
_cell.angle_alpha   90.00
_cell.angle_beta   90.00
_cell.angle_gamma   90.00
#
_symmetry.space_group_name_H-M   'P 1'
#
loop_
_entity.id
_entity.type
_entity.pdbx_description
1 polymer ?
#
loop_
_entity_poly.entity_id
_entity_poly.type
_entity_poly.pdbx_seq_one_letter_code
_entity_poly.pdbx_strand_id
1 'polypeptide(L)'
;MCNKNMVNKSNSPKKRVSNKLVAEVVNCAPCTVTQVLNSLNDDTNKTVRNPDTELGQKICVAHMLLSEGMEDLVTRVKKIVAA
;
A
#
# COMPACT_ATOMS: atom_id res chain seq x y z
N MET A 1 -33.31 22.26 13.29
CA MET A 1 -31.84 22.20 13.38
C MET A 1 -31.42 20.78 13.05
N CYS A 2 -30.82 20.53 11.88
CA CYS A 2 -30.38 19.18 11.49
C CYS A 2 -28.88 19.06 11.72
N ASN A 3 -28.50 18.20 12.67
CA ASN A 3 -27.11 17.91 13.02
C ASN A 3 -26.34 17.34 11.82
N LYS A 4 -25.23 18.01 11.47
CA LYS A 4 -24.22 17.50 10.54
C LYS A 4 -23.44 16.39 11.25
N ASN A 5 -23.74 15.12 10.96
CA ASN A 5 -22.78 14.05 11.17
C ASN A 5 -21.66 14.20 10.12
N MET A 6 -20.70 15.10 10.39
CA MET A 6 -19.42 15.07 9.70
C MET A 6 -18.72 13.79 10.12
N VAL A 7 -18.87 12.75 9.29
CA VAL A 7 -18.02 11.57 9.35
C VAL A 7 -16.59 12.09 9.21
N ASN A 8 -15.84 12.07 10.32
CA ASN A 8 -14.40 12.25 10.32
C ASN A 8 -13.86 11.19 9.36
N LYS A 9 -13.61 11.58 8.11
CA LYS A 9 -12.71 10.86 7.22
C LYS A 9 -11.37 10.92 7.93
N SER A 10 -11.05 9.87 8.67
CA SER A 10 -9.72 9.60 9.17
C SER A 10 -8.77 9.95 8.04
N ASN A 11 -7.90 10.94 8.27
CA ASN A 11 -6.74 11.19 7.42
C ASN A 11 -5.83 9.97 7.58
N SER A 12 -6.23 8.83 7.01
CA SER A 12 -5.34 7.73 6.83
C SER A 12 -4.18 8.26 6.01
N PRO A 13 -2.93 8.01 6.43
CA PRO A 13 -1.78 8.41 5.63
C PRO A 13 -2.01 7.88 4.23
N LYS A 14 -2.14 8.80 3.25
CA LYS A 14 -2.31 8.40 1.85
C LYS A 14 -1.18 7.43 1.55
N LYS A 15 -1.52 6.17 1.24
CA LYS A 15 -0.53 5.17 0.85
C LYS A 15 0.34 5.80 -0.24
N ARG A 16 1.63 6.01 0.07
CA ARG A 16 2.57 6.67 -0.85
C ARG A 16 2.79 5.84 -2.12
N VAL A 17 2.66 4.52 -1.99
CA VAL A 17 2.71 3.57 -3.09
C VAL A 17 1.30 3.11 -3.43
N SER A 18 0.93 3.21 -4.71
CA SER A 18 -0.35 2.69 -5.19
C SER A 18 -0.27 1.20 -5.46
N ASN A 19 -1.33 0.45 -5.16
CA ASN A 19 -1.42 -0.98 -5.49
C ASN A 19 -1.30 -1.23 -6.99
N LYS A 20 -1.64 -0.24 -7.83
CA LYS A 20 -1.48 -0.30 -9.29
C LYS A 20 -0.01 -0.38 -9.70
N LEU A 21 0.87 0.40 -9.05
CA LEU A 21 2.30 0.39 -9.32
C LEU A 21 2.94 -0.95 -8.94
N VAL A 22 2.56 -1.50 -7.78
CA VAL A 22 3.02 -2.84 -7.35
C VAL A 22 2.55 -3.91 -8.33
N ALA A 23 1.30 -3.82 -8.78
CA ALA A 23 0.71 -4.76 -9.74
C ALA A 23 1.43 -4.75 -11.09
N GLU A 24 1.87 -3.58 -11.54
CA GLU A 24 2.66 -3.42 -12.77
C GLU A 24 4.04 -4.07 -12.65
N VAL A 25 4.75 -3.84 -11.53
CA VAL A 25 6.08 -4.42 -11.28
C VAL A 25 6.03 -5.95 -11.18
N VAL A 26 5.01 -6.49 -10.51
CA VAL A 26 4.85 -7.93 -10.30
C VAL A 26 4.11 -8.61 -11.47
N ASN A 27 3.62 -7.82 -12.42
CA ASN A 27 2.83 -8.27 -13.57
C ASN A 27 1.61 -9.12 -13.14
N CYS A 28 0.78 -8.55 -12.25
CA CYS A 28 -0.42 -9.20 -11.74
C CYS A 28 -1.62 -8.23 -11.69
N ALA A 29 -2.81 -8.75 -11.42
CA ALA A 29 -4.00 -7.89 -11.28
C ALA A 29 -3.94 -7.05 -9.97
N PRO A 30 -4.33 -5.76 -9.99
CA PRO A 30 -4.34 -4.91 -8.78
C PRO A 30 -5.21 -5.45 -7.64
N CYS A 31 -6.27 -6.19 -7.96
CA CYS A 31 -7.10 -6.88 -6.96
C CYS A 31 -6.31 -7.94 -6.17
N THR A 32 -5.35 -8.60 -6.82
CA THR A 32 -4.48 -9.59 -6.18
C THR A 32 -3.53 -8.92 -5.18
N VAL A 33 -2.96 -7.77 -5.54
CA VAL A 33 -2.15 -6.96 -4.62
C VAL A 33 -2.97 -6.54 -3.40
N THR A 34 -4.19 -6.04 -3.61
CA THR A 34 -5.07 -5.66 -2.50
C THR A 34 -5.41 -6.84 -1.60
N GLN A 35 -5.70 -8.01 -2.16
CA GLN A 35 -5.98 -9.22 -1.39
C GLN A 35 -4.77 -9.62 -0.54
N VAL A 36 -3.58 -9.73 -1.14
CA VAL A 36 -2.35 -10.13 -0.43
C VAL A 36 -1.97 -9.13 0.66
N LEU A 37 -2.02 -7.83 0.37
CA LEU A 37 -1.69 -6.80 1.35
C LEU A 37 -2.72 -6.70 2.49
N ASN A 38 -3.99 -7.02 2.22
CA ASN A 38 -5.00 -7.09 3.27
C ASN A 38 -4.82 -8.34 4.14
N SER A 39 -4.46 -9.49 3.55
CA SER A 39 -4.13 -10.71 4.30
C SER A 39 -2.94 -10.54 5.25
N LEU A 40 -1.99 -9.64 4.95
CA LEU A 40 -0.88 -9.33 5.86
C LEU A 40 -1.30 -8.56 7.13
N ASN A 41 -2.40 -7.81 7.07
CA ASN A 41 -2.85 -6.96 8.18
C ASN A 41 -3.92 -7.65 9.04
N ASP A 42 -4.48 -8.76 8.56
CA ASP A 42 -5.57 -9.49 9.21
C ASP A 42 -5.06 -10.88 9.62
N ASP A 43 -4.53 -10.99 10.85
CA ASP A 43 -4.09 -12.26 11.47
C ASP A 43 -5.25 -13.28 11.61
N THR A 44 -6.48 -12.85 11.33
CA THR A 44 -7.71 -13.56 11.69
C THR A 44 -8.37 -14.37 10.56
N ASN A 45 -7.86 -14.37 9.32
CA ASN A 45 -8.60 -14.99 8.21
C ASN A 45 -7.76 -15.83 7.22
N LYS A 46 -7.67 -17.14 7.50
CA LYS A 46 -6.92 -18.20 6.80
C LYS A 46 -7.40 -18.52 5.36
N THR A 47 -8.22 -17.67 4.74
CA THR A 47 -8.96 -18.02 3.50
C THR A 47 -8.61 -17.17 2.28
N VAL A 48 -7.74 -16.16 2.41
CA VAL A 48 -7.44 -15.19 1.35
C VAL A 48 -5.98 -15.29 0.95
N ARG A 49 -5.71 -15.73 -0.29
CA ARG A 49 -4.40 -15.85 -0.98
C ARG A 49 -3.18 -15.61 -0.07
N ASN A 50 -2.57 -16.70 0.38
CA ASN A 50 -1.50 -16.65 1.36
C ASN A 50 -0.33 -15.78 0.88
N PRO A 51 0.23 -14.91 1.75
CA PRO A 51 1.49 -14.23 1.49
C PRO A 51 2.65 -15.24 1.31
N ASP A 52 2.49 -16.48 1.77
CA ASP A 52 3.46 -17.57 1.59
C ASP A 52 3.55 -18.13 0.15
N THR A 53 2.64 -17.72 -0.74
CA THR A 53 2.78 -18.08 -2.17
C THR A 53 3.92 -17.29 -2.80
N GLU A 54 4.60 -17.86 -3.79
CA GLU A 54 5.68 -17.15 -4.52
C GLU A 54 5.22 -15.79 -5.06
N LEU A 55 3.97 -15.71 -5.54
CA LEU A 55 3.35 -14.46 -5.98
C LEU A 55 3.10 -13.50 -4.81
N GLY A 56 2.62 -14.01 -3.67
CA GLY A 56 2.44 -13.23 -2.45
C GLY A 56 3.75 -12.60 -1.97
N GLN A 57 4.81 -13.39 -1.91
CA GLN A 57 6.17 -12.94 -1.55
C GLN A 57 6.68 -11.86 -2.52
N LYS A 58 6.51 -12.07 -3.84
CA LYS A 58 6.86 -11.07 -4.85
C LYS A 58 6.11 -9.75 -4.66
N ILE A 59 4.81 -9.80 -4.33
CA ILE A 59 4.00 -8.63 -4.01
C ILE A 59 4.51 -7.91 -2.76
N CYS A 60 4.83 -8.66 -1.70
CA CYS A 60 5.36 -8.11 -0.45
C CYS A 60 6.70 -7.38 -0.67
N VAL A 61 7.64 -8.03 -1.35
CA VAL A 61 8.97 -7.48 -1.66
C VAL A 61 8.84 -6.22 -2.54
N ALA A 62 8.03 -6.29 -3.60
CA ALA A 62 7.80 -5.13 -4.47
C ALA A 62 7.19 -3.94 -3.70
N HIS A 63 6.21 -4.20 -2.83
CA HIS A 63 5.59 -3.15 -2.03
C HIS A 63 6.59 -2.50 -1.04
N MET A 64 7.44 -3.30 -0.39
CA MET A 64 8.48 -2.82 0.53
C MET A 64 9.49 -1.92 -0.18
N LEU A 65 10.13 -2.41 -1.25
CA LEU A 65 11.16 -1.67 -1.98
C LEU A 65 10.62 -0.38 -2.61
N LEU A 66 9.41 -0.42 -3.16
CA LEU A 66 8.76 0.77 -3.73
C LEU A 66 8.42 1.81 -2.64
N SER A 67 8.06 1.35 -1.44
CA SER A 67 7.75 2.24 -0.32
C SER A 67 9.00 2.97 0.13
N GLU A 68 10.08 2.23 0.40
CA GLU A 68 11.38 2.78 0.78
C GLU A 68 11.90 3.78 -0.28
N GLY A 69 11.92 3.38 -1.55
CA GLY A 69 12.38 4.26 -2.64
C GLY A 69 11.56 5.55 -2.76
N MET A 70 10.25 5.49 -2.52
CA MET A 70 9.39 6.68 -2.50
C MET A 70 9.66 7.59 -1.30
N GLU A 71 9.97 7.03 -0.12
CA GLU A 71 10.35 7.84 1.05
C GLU A 71 11.66 8.60 0.82
N ASP A 72 12.64 7.93 0.23
CA ASP A 72 13.92 8.52 -0.15
C ASP A 72 13.74 9.64 -1.19
N LEU A 73 12.94 9.39 -2.22
CA LEU A 73 12.63 10.38 -3.24
C LEU A 73 11.94 11.62 -2.64
N VAL A 74 10.93 11.41 -1.80
CA VAL A 74 10.24 12.50 -1.09
C VAL A 74 11.22 13.30 -0.22
N THR A 75 12.13 12.62 0.47
CA THR A 75 13.14 13.26 1.31
C THR A 75 14.10 14.11 0.48
N ARG A 76 14.56 13.59 -0.67
CA ARG A 76 15.41 14.35 -1.61
C ARG A 76 14.70 15.57 -2.17
N VAL A 77 13.44 15.43 -2.60
CA VAL A 77 12.62 16.54 -3.10
C VAL A 77 12.46 17.62 -2.03
N LYS A 78 12.15 17.24 -0.78
CA LYS A 78 12.02 18.20 0.33
C LYS A 78 13.30 18.99 0.57
N LYS A 79 14.47 18.34 0.49
CA LYS A 79 15.77 19.03 0.65
C LYS A 79 16.02 20.05 -0.46
N ILE A 80 15.66 19.72 -1.70
CA ILE A 80 15.86 20.61 -2.86
C ILE A 80 14.89 21.80 -2.80
N VAL A 81 13.62 21.57 -2.46
CA VAL A 81 12.60 22.63 -2.43
C VAL A 81 12.78 23.57 -1.23
N ALA A 82 13.36 23.09 -0.13
CA ALA A 82 13.64 23.91 1.04
C ALA A 82 14.97 24.69 0.97
N ALA A 83 15.76 24.51 -0.10
CA ALA A 83 17.00 25.24 -0.37
C ALA A 83 16.74 26.44 -1.30
#